data_AF-A0A9Q3HN28-F1
#
_entry.id   AF-A0A9Q3HN28-F1
#
_cell.length_a   1.000
_cell.length_b   1.000
_cell.length_c   1.000
_cell.angle_alpha   90.00
_cell.angle_beta   90.00
_cell.angle_gamma   90.00
#
_symmetry.space_group_name_H-M   'P 1'
#
loop_
_entity.id
_entity.type
_entity.pdbx_description
1 polymer ?
#
loop_
_entity_poly.entity_id
_entity_poly.type
_entity_poly.pdbx_seq_one_letter_code
_entity_poly.pdbx_strand_id
1 'polypeptide(L)'
;SHLGASLATQFMNVLHRYNLDQKIICITTDNASVNNRMAQEIEAICPRFCSKANAVGYEDNLNQMSISSLVDPPDGLHLQYNSIISKISRLASYLRHSPQRQDKFATTVNLVYENNKPGNANTLLSQVPTRWNSTYEMLNCALQLKDAYNHFCTPEALACYRLSPLEWQKANVMVQFLEPLYEATLLICGSTYPTINQALPLYILLIKSIRQVSEQYDVAPIEPAAQAMIQKISKYISIVLSKSPVICASILDPRIKQVFFATHESTLAEFHTSSLQLSKVFEDKAKKYVNNNDSEPHVNIKKTTGLLDKMYPSTSGDGCSFEKELQRYFAEPPEPKDTDILIFWKS
;
A
#
# COMPACT_ATOMS: atom_id res chain seq x y z
N SER A 1 13.15 25.32 -7.08
CA SER A 1 14.54 24.91 -6.81
C SER A 1 15.18 24.48 -8.13
N HIS A 2 16.45 24.80 -8.38
CA HIS A 2 17.16 24.35 -9.60
C HIS A 2 17.21 22.82 -9.73
N LEU A 3 17.15 22.10 -8.61
CA LEU A 3 17.19 20.65 -8.54
C LEU A 3 15.97 19.99 -9.21
N GLY A 4 14.76 20.53 -9.03
CA GLY A 4 13.54 19.95 -9.63
C GLY A 4 13.51 20.07 -11.16
N ALA A 5 13.99 21.19 -11.70
CA ALA A 5 14.12 21.39 -13.14
C ALA A 5 15.19 20.45 -13.74
N SER A 6 16.35 20.32 -13.08
CA SER A 6 17.38 19.37 -13.50
C SER A 6 16.87 17.94 -13.51
N LEU A 7 16.07 17.54 -12.51
CA LEU A 7 15.48 16.22 -12.44
C LEU A 7 14.48 15.98 -13.57
N ALA A 8 13.63 16.96 -13.89
CA ALA A 8 12.70 16.89 -15.02
C ALA A 8 13.43 16.72 -16.35
N THR A 9 14.51 17.48 -16.59
CA THR A 9 15.34 17.32 -17.80
C THR A 9 15.94 15.92 -17.91
N GLN A 10 16.51 15.39 -16.83
CA GLN A 10 17.08 14.03 -16.84
C GLN A 10 16.00 12.98 -17.07
N PHE A 11 14.84 13.12 -16.43
CA PHE A 11 13.69 12.22 -16.59
C PHE A 11 13.21 12.19 -18.06
N MET A 12 13.00 13.35 -18.67
CA MET A 12 12.59 13.44 -20.07
C MET A 12 13.65 12.90 -21.03
N ASN A 13 14.95 13.11 -20.76
CA ASN A 13 16.03 12.53 -21.55
C ASN A 13 16.05 10.99 -21.49
N VAL A 14 15.61 10.38 -20.39
CA VAL A 14 15.42 8.92 -20.32
C VAL A 14 14.23 8.52 -21.20
N LEU A 15 13.07 9.17 -21.04
CA LEU A 15 11.87 8.83 -21.81
C LEU A 15 12.07 8.99 -23.32
N HIS A 16 12.78 10.04 -23.74
CA HIS A 16 13.09 10.29 -25.14
C HIS A 16 13.96 9.17 -25.74
N ARG A 17 14.92 8.64 -24.98
CA ARG A 17 15.74 7.48 -25.41
C ARG A 17 14.91 6.23 -25.71
N TYR A 18 13.73 6.11 -25.11
CA TYR A 18 12.81 4.98 -25.31
C TYR A 18 11.57 5.34 -26.16
N ASN A 19 11.51 6.55 -26.74
CA ASN A 19 10.33 7.07 -27.47
C ASN A 19 9.03 7.07 -26.64
N LEU A 20 9.15 7.39 -25.35
CA LEU A 20 8.04 7.42 -24.37
C LEU A 20 7.68 8.83 -23.89
N ASP A 21 8.32 9.87 -24.43
CA ASP A 21 8.20 11.25 -23.96
C ASP A 21 6.78 11.82 -24.11
N GLN A 22 5.97 11.30 -25.05
CA GLN A 22 4.56 11.68 -25.24
C GLN A 22 3.56 10.67 -24.65
N LYS A 23 4.05 9.61 -24.00
CA LYS A 23 3.24 8.48 -23.51
C LYS A 23 3.15 8.42 -21.98
N ILE A 24 3.32 9.56 -21.32
CA ILE A 24 3.28 9.67 -19.85
C ILE A 24 1.83 9.63 -19.36
N ILE A 25 1.45 8.55 -18.66
CA ILE A 25 0.11 8.40 -18.08
C ILE A 25 0.08 8.88 -16.63
N CYS A 26 1.10 8.54 -15.85
CA CYS A 26 1.16 8.81 -14.42
C CYS A 26 2.62 8.85 -13.95
N ILE A 27 2.91 9.67 -12.93
CA ILE A 27 4.20 9.69 -12.24
C ILE A 27 3.93 9.47 -10.76
N THR A 28 4.58 8.47 -10.15
CA THR A 28 4.54 8.21 -8.71
C THR A 28 5.84 8.65 -8.07
N THR A 29 5.80 9.48 -7.03
CA THR A 29 6.99 9.96 -6.31
C THR A 29 6.83 9.88 -4.80
N ASP A 30 7.92 10.03 -4.04
CA ASP A 30 7.82 10.28 -2.60
C ASP A 30 7.36 11.72 -2.32
N ASN A 31 6.97 12.01 -1.07
CA ASN A 31 6.48 13.33 -0.67
C ASN A 31 7.64 14.32 -0.40
N ALA A 32 8.49 14.52 -1.40
CA ALA A 32 9.54 15.52 -1.39
C ALA A 32 9.16 16.71 -2.28
N SER A 33 9.34 17.94 -1.76
CA SER A 33 8.98 19.17 -2.48
C SER A 33 9.71 19.35 -3.82
N VAL A 34 10.85 18.68 -4.01
CA VAL A 34 11.59 18.65 -5.29
C VAL A 34 10.77 17.97 -6.39
N ASN A 35 10.01 16.93 -6.06
CA ASN A 35 9.17 16.21 -7.01
C ASN A 35 7.99 17.05 -7.49
N ASN A 36 7.47 17.94 -6.63
CA ASN A 36 6.43 18.90 -7.00
C ASN A 36 6.92 19.78 -8.15
N ARG A 37 8.15 20.31 -8.02
CA ARG A 37 8.74 21.12 -9.09
C ARG A 37 9.01 20.28 -10.34
N MET A 38 9.51 19.06 -10.20
CA MET A 38 9.75 18.17 -11.34
C MET A 38 8.47 17.93 -12.16
N ALA A 39 7.36 17.59 -11.51
CA ALA A 39 6.10 17.31 -12.21
C ALA A 39 5.56 18.55 -12.96
N GLN A 40 5.68 19.74 -12.37
CA GLN A 40 5.29 21.00 -13.03
C GLN A 40 6.14 21.30 -14.26
N GLU A 41 7.44 21.03 -14.19
CA GLU A 41 8.35 21.21 -15.34
C GLU A 41 8.06 20.19 -16.45
N ILE A 42 7.69 18.95 -16.10
CA ILE A 42 7.27 17.94 -17.08
C ILE A 42 5.96 18.33 -17.75
N GLU A 43 4.99 18.91 -17.03
CA GLU A 43 3.74 19.43 -17.60
C GLU A 43 3.99 20.54 -18.65
N ALA A 44 5.02 21.36 -18.46
CA ALA A 44 5.42 22.36 -19.46
C ALA A 44 6.02 21.74 -20.73
N ILE A 45 6.62 20.55 -20.64
CA ILE A 45 7.28 19.85 -21.75
C ILE A 45 6.32 18.90 -22.47
N CYS A 46 5.40 18.27 -21.74
CA CYS A 46 4.46 17.27 -22.24
C CYS A 46 3.01 17.75 -22.02
N PRO A 47 2.38 18.39 -23.02
CA PRO A 47 1.02 18.95 -22.90
C PRO A 47 -0.06 17.92 -22.55
N ARG A 48 0.19 16.62 -22.80
CA ARG A 48 -0.72 15.52 -22.45
C ARG A 48 -0.66 15.12 -20.97
N PHE A 49 0.35 15.57 -20.24
CA PHE A 49 0.55 15.28 -18.82
C PHE A 49 0.10 16.47 -17.98
N CYS A 50 -0.84 16.26 -17.05
CA CYS A 50 -1.21 17.27 -16.08
C CYS A 50 -0.68 16.90 -14.70
N SER A 51 0.20 17.72 -14.13
CA SER A 51 0.85 17.42 -12.84
C SER A 51 -0.19 17.15 -11.74
N LYS A 52 -1.25 17.97 -11.68
CA LYS A 52 -2.33 17.82 -10.69
C LYS A 52 -3.15 16.54 -10.87
N ALA A 53 -3.37 16.06 -12.09
CA ALA A 53 -4.21 14.89 -12.35
C ALA A 53 -3.42 13.57 -12.42
N ASN A 54 -2.13 13.64 -12.77
CA ASN A 54 -1.32 12.49 -13.15
C ASN A 54 -0.10 12.27 -12.23
N ALA A 55 0.25 13.21 -11.34
CA ALA A 55 1.28 12.97 -10.32
C ALA A 55 0.64 12.43 -9.02
N VAL A 56 1.15 11.31 -8.53
CA VAL A 56 0.75 10.61 -7.30
C VAL A 56 1.91 10.65 -6.31
N GLY A 57 1.66 11.04 -5.06
CA GLY A 57 2.70 11.38 -4.08
C GLY A 57 3.04 12.88 -4.02
N TYR A 58 2.50 13.64 -4.97
CA TYR A 58 2.22 15.06 -4.87
C TYR A 58 1.27 15.31 -3.68
N GLU A 59 1.72 15.99 -2.61
CA GLU A 59 0.88 16.92 -1.85
C GLU A 59 1.54 17.70 -0.69
N ASP A 60 1.40 19.03 -0.76
CA ASP A 60 1.73 19.95 0.32
C ASP A 60 0.86 19.62 1.56
N ASN A 61 1.50 19.34 2.69
CA ASN A 61 0.93 19.10 4.03
C ASN A 61 0.59 17.65 4.45
N LEU A 62 0.94 16.63 3.66
CA LEU A 62 0.89 15.24 4.16
C LEU A 62 2.21 14.86 4.85
N ASN A 63 2.29 15.13 6.16
CA ASN A 63 3.40 14.61 6.98
C ASN A 63 3.52 13.09 6.79
N GLN A 64 4.75 12.56 6.70
CA GLN A 64 5.00 11.11 6.62
C GLN A 64 4.20 10.35 7.68
N MET A 65 3.73 9.13 7.37
CA MET A 65 3.15 8.21 8.34
C MET A 65 4.21 7.78 9.35
N SER A 66 4.42 8.60 10.37
CA SER A 66 5.34 8.33 11.47
C SER A 66 4.57 7.77 12.67
N ILE A 67 5.21 6.88 13.42
CA ILE A 67 4.72 6.46 14.74
C ILE A 67 4.51 7.66 15.64
N SER A 68 5.33 8.72 15.51
CA SER A 68 5.16 9.95 16.30
C SER A 68 3.74 10.53 16.19
N SER A 69 3.08 10.46 15.01
CA SER A 69 1.68 10.88 14.86
C SER A 69 0.63 9.95 15.49
N LEU A 70 1.04 8.75 15.94
CA LEU A 70 0.23 7.81 16.72
C LEU A 70 0.47 7.93 18.23
N VAL A 71 1.58 8.55 18.64
CA VAL A 71 1.92 8.76 20.04
C VAL A 71 1.74 10.22 20.50
N ASP A 72 1.73 11.20 19.60
CA ASP A 72 1.55 12.62 19.97
C ASP A 72 0.10 13.13 19.73
N PRO A 73 -0.81 12.96 20.72
CA PRO A 73 -1.79 13.98 21.11
C PRO A 73 -1.71 14.35 22.62
N PRO A 74 -2.37 15.44 23.09
CA PRO A 74 -1.96 16.22 24.27
C PRO A 74 -2.13 15.56 25.66
N ASP A 75 -2.82 14.42 25.76
CA ASP A 75 -3.43 14.00 27.02
C ASP A 75 -2.97 12.60 27.47
N GLY A 76 -1.87 12.54 28.25
CA GLY A 76 -1.56 11.55 29.31
C GLY A 76 -1.46 10.03 29.01
N LEU A 77 -2.13 9.49 28.00
CA LEU A 77 -2.15 8.06 27.65
C LEU A 77 -0.87 7.59 26.94
N HIS A 78 -0.07 8.52 26.41
CA HIS A 78 1.27 8.31 25.86
C HIS A 78 2.19 7.52 26.81
N LEU A 79 2.02 7.63 28.13
CA LEU A 79 2.98 7.07 29.08
C LEU A 79 2.96 5.52 29.13
N GLN A 80 1.82 4.88 28.88
CA GLN A 80 1.69 3.43 29.09
C GLN A 80 2.27 2.60 27.93
N TYR A 81 1.90 2.91 26.68
CA TYR A 81 2.44 2.19 25.52
C TYR A 81 3.88 2.56 25.21
N ASN A 82 4.29 3.81 25.43
CA ASN A 82 5.71 4.15 25.29
C ASN A 82 6.57 3.44 26.33
N SER A 83 6.06 3.19 27.53
CA SER A 83 6.76 2.35 28.50
C SER A 83 6.99 0.95 27.94
N ILE A 84 5.96 0.32 27.37
CA ILE A 84 6.05 -1.03 26.75
C ILE A 84 7.08 -1.03 25.60
N ILE A 85 6.91 -0.13 24.63
CA ILE A 85 7.82 0.01 23.46
C ILE A 85 9.25 0.25 23.96
N SER A 86 9.42 1.15 24.94
CA SER A 86 10.75 1.49 25.49
C SER A 86 11.39 0.31 26.19
N LYS A 87 10.67 -0.48 26.98
CA LYS A 87 11.21 -1.67 27.66
C LYS A 87 11.72 -2.69 26.64
N ILE A 88 10.92 -3.01 25.64
CA ILE A 88 11.29 -3.99 24.58
C ILE A 88 12.46 -3.46 23.76
N SER A 89 12.40 -2.19 23.32
CA SER A 89 13.44 -1.56 22.50
C SER A 89 14.77 -1.44 23.25
N ARG A 90 14.74 -1.07 24.54
CA ARG A 90 15.95 -1.00 25.37
C ARG A 90 16.54 -2.37 25.63
N LEU A 91 15.72 -3.43 25.81
CA LEU A 91 16.25 -4.78 25.92
C LEU A 91 16.89 -5.24 24.60
N ALA A 92 16.23 -5.02 23.46
CA ALA A 92 16.79 -5.35 22.15
C ALA A 92 18.14 -4.64 21.92
N SER A 93 18.22 -3.37 22.34
CA SER A 93 19.47 -2.59 22.29
C SER A 93 20.52 -3.15 23.24
N TYR A 94 20.16 -3.46 24.49
CA TYR A 94 21.04 -4.08 25.49
C TYR A 94 21.66 -5.39 24.99
N LEU A 95 20.87 -6.24 24.32
CA LEU A 95 21.32 -7.48 23.69
C LEU A 95 22.28 -7.19 22.53
N ARG A 96 21.93 -6.27 21.63
CA ARG A 96 22.74 -5.94 20.45
C ARG A 96 24.14 -5.43 20.78
N HIS A 97 24.33 -4.77 21.93
CA HIS A 97 25.62 -4.19 22.30
C HIS A 97 26.69 -5.20 22.77
N SER A 98 26.38 -6.49 22.94
CA SER A 98 27.38 -7.50 23.32
C SER A 98 27.05 -8.87 22.71
N PRO A 99 27.98 -9.48 21.95
CA PRO A 99 27.82 -10.83 21.42
C PRO A 99 27.52 -11.86 22.51
N GLN A 100 28.18 -11.76 23.68
CA GLN A 100 27.92 -12.66 24.79
C GLN A 100 26.47 -12.58 25.30
N ARG A 101 25.85 -11.40 25.25
CA ARG A 101 24.43 -11.22 25.62
C ARG A 101 23.50 -11.82 24.58
N GLN A 102 23.83 -11.68 23.30
CA GLN A 102 23.08 -12.32 22.21
C GLN A 102 23.12 -13.83 22.31
N ASP A 103 24.30 -14.41 22.54
CA ASP A 103 24.48 -15.85 22.70
C ASP A 103 23.72 -16.37 23.92
N LYS A 104 23.76 -15.64 25.03
CA LYS A 104 23.00 -15.97 26.23
C LYS A 104 21.49 -15.95 25.98
N PHE A 105 20.98 -14.93 25.27
CA PHE A 105 19.57 -14.84 24.93
C PHE A 105 19.15 -15.96 23.96
N ALA A 106 19.95 -16.25 22.94
CA ALA A 106 19.71 -17.35 22.01
C ALA A 106 19.69 -18.71 22.73
N THR A 107 20.58 -18.90 23.71
CA THR A 107 20.57 -20.09 24.57
C THR A 107 19.28 -20.17 25.38
N THR A 108 18.81 -19.05 25.96
CA THR A 108 17.51 -19.00 26.64
C THR A 108 16.34 -19.34 25.70
N VAL A 109 16.34 -18.81 24.47
CA VAL A 109 15.33 -19.12 23.45
C VAL A 109 15.29 -20.62 23.16
N ASN A 110 16.46 -21.23 22.94
CA ASN A 110 16.55 -22.67 22.67
C ASN A 110 16.12 -23.52 23.87
N LEU A 111 16.43 -23.10 25.10
CA LEU A 111 16.01 -23.80 26.32
C LEU A 111 14.50 -23.72 26.55
N VAL A 112 13.87 -22.58 26.25
CA VAL A 112 12.43 -22.38 26.49
C VAL A 112 11.58 -23.06 25.43
N TYR A 113 12.00 -23.02 24.16
CA TYR A 113 11.17 -23.52 23.05
C TYR A 113 11.62 -24.87 22.49
N GLU A 114 12.83 -25.33 22.77
CA GLU A 114 13.39 -26.59 22.25
C GLU A 114 13.13 -26.74 20.73
N ASN A 115 12.30 -27.72 20.33
CA ASN A 115 11.92 -27.98 18.93
C ASN A 115 10.68 -27.21 18.46
N ASN A 116 9.98 -26.51 19.35
CA ASN A 116 8.72 -25.80 19.08
C ASN A 116 8.93 -24.28 18.99
N LYS A 117 10.01 -23.89 18.32
CA LYS A 117 10.37 -22.48 18.23
C LYS A 117 9.38 -21.70 17.34
N PRO A 118 8.80 -20.60 17.83
CA PRO A 118 7.97 -19.73 17.01
C PRO A 118 8.87 -18.97 16.01
N GLY A 119 8.84 -19.41 14.75
CA GLY A 119 9.61 -18.82 13.66
C GLY A 119 11.13 -18.99 13.78
N ASN A 120 11.87 -18.27 12.93
CA ASN A 120 13.34 -18.36 12.87
C ASN A 120 14.06 -17.36 13.80
N ALA A 121 13.36 -16.58 14.62
CA ALA A 121 13.94 -15.48 15.38
C ALA A 121 14.78 -15.97 16.59
N ASN A 122 16.10 -15.85 16.53
CA ASN A 122 17.01 -16.09 17.69
C ASN A 122 17.26 -14.82 18.52
N THR A 123 16.77 -13.68 18.07
CA THR A 123 17.12 -12.36 18.60
C THR A 123 15.92 -11.44 18.57
N LEU A 124 15.84 -10.51 19.53
CA LEU A 124 14.89 -9.40 19.47
C LEU A 124 15.30 -8.41 18.38
N LEU A 125 14.32 -7.98 17.59
CA LEU A 125 14.48 -6.86 16.66
C LEU A 125 14.52 -5.55 17.44
N SER A 126 15.29 -4.56 16.99
CA SER A 126 15.16 -3.20 17.56
C SER A 126 14.45 -2.28 16.61
N GLN A 127 13.69 -1.37 17.21
CA GLN A 127 12.94 -0.34 16.51
C GLN A 127 13.86 0.63 15.76
N VAL A 128 13.37 1.13 14.63
CA VAL A 128 13.81 2.37 14.00
C VAL A 128 12.71 3.41 14.29
N PRO A 129 12.94 4.43 15.14
CA PRO A 129 11.87 5.27 15.71
C PRO A 129 10.90 5.93 14.70
N THR A 130 11.27 6.01 13.43
CA THR A 130 10.55 6.76 12.40
C THR A 130 9.50 5.97 11.62
N ARG A 131 9.37 4.64 11.80
CA ARG A 131 8.48 3.80 10.96
C ARG A 131 7.73 2.73 11.75
N TRP A 132 6.40 2.74 11.64
CA TRP A 132 5.48 1.83 12.36
C TRP A 132 5.67 0.37 11.96
N ASN A 133 6.19 0.09 10.77
CA ASN A 133 6.69 -1.24 10.39
C ASN A 133 7.70 -1.81 11.41
N SER A 134 8.72 -1.04 11.77
CA SER A 134 9.76 -1.52 12.69
C SER A 134 9.23 -1.72 14.12
N THR A 135 8.22 -0.94 14.53
CA THR A 135 7.53 -1.16 15.80
C THR A 135 6.69 -2.43 15.76
N TYR A 136 5.92 -2.65 14.69
CA TYR A 136 5.17 -3.89 14.49
C TYR A 136 6.11 -5.10 14.54
N GLU A 137 7.18 -5.09 13.74
CA GLU A 137 8.16 -6.19 13.69
C GLU A 137 8.78 -6.45 15.07
N MET A 138 9.17 -5.40 15.79
CA MET A 138 9.74 -5.53 17.15
C MET A 138 8.73 -6.12 18.14
N LEU A 139 7.50 -5.59 18.17
CA LEU A 139 6.48 -6.04 19.11
C LEU A 139 6.02 -7.48 18.77
N ASN A 140 5.82 -7.79 17.50
CA ASN A 140 5.45 -9.12 17.03
C ASN A 140 6.56 -10.13 17.37
N CYS A 141 7.82 -9.79 17.12
CA CYS A 141 8.96 -10.62 17.51
C CYS A 141 9.04 -10.84 19.03
N ALA A 142 8.81 -9.78 19.83
CA ALA A 142 8.81 -9.89 21.29
C ALA A 142 7.67 -10.77 21.81
N LEU A 143 6.47 -10.71 21.20
CA LEU A 143 5.34 -11.57 21.53
C LEU A 143 5.61 -13.03 21.17
N GLN A 144 6.19 -13.30 20.00
CA GLN A 144 6.62 -14.65 19.62
C GLN A 144 7.64 -15.21 20.60
N LEU A 145 8.55 -14.36 21.10
CA LEU A 145 9.58 -14.76 22.06
C LEU A 145 9.20 -14.47 23.52
N LYS A 146 7.91 -14.31 23.85
CA LYS A 146 7.43 -13.87 25.16
C LYS A 146 7.98 -14.69 26.33
N ASP A 147 7.98 -16.01 26.24
CA ASP A 147 8.40 -16.86 27.36
C ASP A 147 9.92 -16.78 27.58
N ALA A 148 10.70 -16.79 26.49
CA ALA A 148 12.14 -16.57 26.54
C ALA A 148 12.49 -15.15 27.03
N TYR A 149 11.73 -14.14 26.63
CA TYR A 149 11.87 -12.76 27.12
C TYR A 149 11.67 -12.70 28.64
N ASN A 150 10.57 -13.27 29.14
CA ASN A 150 10.26 -13.26 30.57
C ASN A 150 11.31 -14.02 31.37
N HIS A 151 11.74 -15.19 30.88
CA HIS A 151 12.79 -15.98 31.50
C HIS A 151 14.12 -15.20 31.55
N PHE A 152 14.54 -14.61 30.44
CA PHE A 152 15.79 -13.85 30.34
C PHE A 152 15.82 -12.64 31.30
N CYS A 153 14.67 -11.98 31.48
CA CYS A 153 14.54 -10.83 32.37
C CYS A 153 14.34 -11.19 33.85
N THR A 154 14.37 -12.47 34.23
CA THR A 154 14.23 -12.93 35.63
C THR A 154 15.30 -12.38 36.59
N PRO A 155 16.57 -12.18 36.20
CA PRO A 155 17.57 -11.57 37.10
C PRO A 155 17.21 -10.13 37.48
N GLU A 156 17.53 -9.72 38.70
CA GLU A 156 17.16 -8.37 39.20
C GLU A 156 17.85 -7.24 38.45
N ALA A 157 19.07 -7.49 37.94
CA ALA A 157 19.78 -6.55 37.07
C ALA A 157 19.03 -6.20 35.77
N LEU A 158 18.03 -7.00 35.37
CA LEU A 158 17.21 -6.81 34.18
C LEU A 158 15.75 -6.47 34.51
N ALA A 159 15.42 -6.21 35.78
CA ALA A 159 14.05 -5.93 36.23
C ALA A 159 13.43 -4.73 35.51
N CYS A 160 14.24 -3.73 35.12
CA CYS A 160 13.79 -2.55 34.39
C CYS A 160 13.26 -2.84 32.97
N TYR A 161 13.51 -4.04 32.43
CA TYR A 161 12.99 -4.49 31.14
C TYR A 161 11.76 -5.39 31.27
N ARG A 162 11.36 -5.83 32.48
CA ARG A 162 10.23 -6.77 32.64
C ARG A 162 8.91 -6.14 32.21
N LEU A 163 8.11 -6.92 31.48
CA LEU A 163 6.71 -6.63 31.17
C LEU A 163 5.80 -7.47 32.08
N SER A 164 4.81 -6.83 32.67
CA SER A 164 3.73 -7.48 33.39
C SER A 164 2.77 -8.23 32.44
N PRO A 165 1.95 -9.17 32.94
CA PRO A 165 0.93 -9.84 32.13
C PRO A 165 0.00 -8.86 31.40
N LEU A 166 -0.39 -7.76 32.06
CA LEU A 166 -1.22 -6.71 31.48
C LEU A 166 -0.48 -5.93 30.37
N GLU A 167 0.81 -5.64 30.55
CA GLU A 167 1.62 -5.01 29.50
C GLU A 167 1.79 -5.92 28.27
N TRP A 168 1.88 -7.24 28.47
CA TRP A 168 1.88 -8.19 27.35
C TRP A 168 0.56 -8.24 26.60
N GLN A 169 -0.58 -8.19 27.31
CA GLN A 169 -1.89 -8.09 26.66
C GLN A 169 -2.00 -6.80 25.83
N LYS A 170 -1.55 -5.67 26.39
CA LYS A 170 -1.48 -4.38 25.69
C LYS A 170 -0.58 -4.42 24.46
N ALA A 171 0.58 -5.07 24.54
CA ALA A 171 1.47 -5.26 23.39
C ALA A 171 0.80 -6.10 22.28
N ASN A 172 0.01 -7.11 22.63
CA ASN A 172 -0.74 -7.91 21.66
C ASN A 172 -1.79 -7.07 20.92
N VAL A 173 -2.56 -6.26 21.62
CA VAL A 173 -3.55 -5.36 21.00
C VAL A 173 -2.85 -4.36 20.05
N MET A 174 -1.68 -3.84 20.44
CA MET A 174 -0.89 -2.98 19.55
C MET A 174 -0.43 -3.69 18.28
N VAL A 175 -0.02 -4.96 18.36
CA VAL A 175 0.38 -5.73 17.18
C VAL A 175 -0.81 -5.94 16.24
N GLN A 176 -1.96 -6.33 16.77
CA GLN A 176 -3.18 -6.49 15.98
C GLN A 176 -3.64 -5.17 15.33
N PHE A 177 -3.45 -4.04 16.01
CA PHE A 177 -3.74 -2.72 15.45
C PHE A 177 -2.77 -2.33 14.32
N LEU A 178 -1.47 -2.64 14.47
CA LEU A 178 -0.43 -2.28 13.49
C LEU A 178 -0.32 -3.26 12.31
N GLU A 179 -0.83 -4.48 12.46
CA GLU A 179 -0.71 -5.55 11.46
C GLU A 179 -1.33 -5.22 10.09
N PRO A 180 -2.58 -4.73 9.98
CA PRO A 180 -3.18 -4.44 8.68
C PRO A 180 -2.40 -3.38 7.91
N LEU A 181 -1.86 -2.41 8.63
CA LEU A 181 -1.00 -1.39 8.05
C LEU A 181 0.25 -2.05 7.46
N TYR A 182 0.88 -2.96 8.22
CA TYR A 182 2.17 -3.56 7.88
C TYR A 182 2.04 -4.35 6.60
N GLU A 183 1.00 -5.16 6.52
CA GLU A 183 0.61 -5.88 5.31
C GLU A 183 0.36 -4.92 4.12
N ALA A 184 -0.43 -3.86 4.32
CA ALA A 184 -0.70 -2.89 3.26
C ALA A 184 0.58 -2.20 2.75
N THR A 185 1.56 -1.96 3.62
CA THR A 185 2.84 -1.37 3.20
C THR A 185 3.71 -2.35 2.46
N LEU A 186 3.78 -3.61 2.88
CA LEU A 186 4.47 -4.64 2.10
C LEU A 186 3.85 -4.78 0.70
N LEU A 187 2.52 -4.72 0.61
CA LEU A 187 1.80 -4.82 -0.66
C LEU A 187 2.11 -3.63 -1.58
N ILE A 188 2.01 -2.39 -1.10
CA ILE A 188 2.22 -1.18 -1.93
C ILE A 188 3.70 -0.94 -2.25
N CYS A 189 4.62 -1.36 -1.38
CA CYS A 189 6.07 -1.23 -1.62
C CYS A 189 6.65 -2.35 -2.49
N GLY A 190 5.83 -3.28 -3.00
CA GLY A 190 6.26 -4.29 -3.95
C GLY A 190 6.83 -3.68 -5.24
N SER A 191 7.81 -4.36 -5.85
CA SER A 191 8.47 -3.93 -7.08
C SER A 191 8.38 -4.91 -8.24
N THR A 192 7.88 -6.13 -7.99
CA THR A 192 7.79 -7.22 -8.97
C THR A 192 6.40 -7.36 -9.58
N TYR A 193 5.43 -6.57 -9.15
CA TYR A 193 4.04 -6.58 -9.62
C TYR A 193 3.45 -5.15 -9.60
N PRO A 194 2.36 -4.89 -10.36
CA PRO A 194 1.67 -3.61 -10.30
C PRO A 194 1.08 -3.35 -8.90
N THR A 195 1.39 -2.19 -8.32
CA THR A 195 0.94 -1.80 -6.97
C THR A 195 -0.10 -0.68 -6.96
N ILE A 196 -0.12 0.20 -7.96
CA ILE A 196 -1.03 1.37 -8.01
C ILE A 196 -2.51 0.97 -8.07
N ASN A 197 -2.82 -0.14 -8.72
CA ASN A 197 -4.15 -0.78 -8.76
C ASN A 197 -4.66 -1.21 -7.38
N GLN A 198 -3.77 -1.42 -6.41
CA GLN A 198 -4.13 -1.85 -5.07
C GLN A 198 -4.31 -0.67 -4.10
N ALA A 199 -3.83 0.53 -4.46
CA ALA A 199 -3.78 1.66 -3.54
C ALA A 199 -5.14 2.06 -2.96
N LEU A 200 -6.15 2.29 -3.81
CA LEU A 200 -7.49 2.68 -3.35
C LEU A 200 -8.19 1.56 -2.56
N PRO A 201 -8.25 0.30 -3.06
CA PRO A 201 -8.77 -0.83 -2.27
C PRO A 201 -8.11 -1.00 -0.90
N LEU A 202 -6.78 -0.90 -0.84
CA LEU A 202 -6.04 -1.05 0.41
C LEU A 202 -6.40 0.05 1.42
N TYR A 203 -6.50 1.31 1.00
CA TYR A 203 -6.92 2.37 1.92
C TYR A 203 -8.34 2.17 2.47
N ILE A 204 -9.27 1.73 1.63
CA ILE A 204 -10.65 1.40 2.05
C ILE A 204 -10.64 0.27 3.08
N LEU A 205 -9.89 -0.81 2.81
CA LEU A 205 -9.78 -1.95 3.72
C LEU A 205 -9.10 -1.56 5.04
N LEU A 206 -8.06 -0.72 5.00
CA LEU A 206 -7.38 -0.25 6.20
C LEU A 206 -8.32 0.52 7.14
N ILE A 207 -9.16 1.43 6.61
CA ILE A 207 -10.15 2.14 7.44
C ILE A 207 -11.09 1.13 8.12
N LYS A 208 -11.57 0.13 7.38
CA LYS A 208 -12.44 -0.92 7.94
C LYS A 208 -11.73 -1.75 9.01
N SER A 209 -10.50 -2.20 8.76
CA SER A 209 -9.70 -2.96 9.72
C SER A 209 -9.43 -2.18 11.00
N ILE A 210 -9.07 -0.90 10.89
CA ILE A 210 -8.83 -0.04 12.05
C ILE A 210 -10.11 0.12 12.88
N ARG A 211 -11.26 0.38 12.24
CA ARG A 211 -12.55 0.48 12.93
C ARG A 211 -12.93 -0.83 13.63
N GLN A 212 -12.73 -1.96 12.96
CA GLN A 212 -13.01 -3.27 13.54
C GLN A 212 -12.14 -3.54 14.78
N VAL A 213 -10.85 -3.19 14.74
CA VAL A 213 -9.97 -3.30 15.91
C VAL A 213 -10.42 -2.35 17.02
N SER A 214 -10.85 -1.12 16.70
CA SER A 214 -11.43 -0.20 17.67
C SER A 214 -12.71 -0.76 18.33
N GLU A 215 -13.57 -1.47 17.61
CA GLU A 215 -14.82 -2.00 18.17
C GLU A 215 -14.62 -3.25 19.05
N GLN A 216 -13.56 -4.02 18.84
CA GLN A 216 -13.35 -5.33 19.47
C GLN A 216 -12.69 -5.27 20.86
N TYR A 217 -11.95 -4.21 21.18
CA TYR A 217 -11.19 -4.11 22.43
C TYR A 217 -11.72 -2.97 23.30
N ASP A 218 -11.48 -3.04 24.62
CA ASP A 218 -11.73 -1.91 25.54
C ASP A 218 -10.69 -0.80 25.24
N VAL A 219 -10.94 -0.06 24.16
CA VAL A 219 -9.97 0.76 23.40
C VAL A 219 -9.83 2.20 23.88
N ALA A 220 -10.27 2.54 25.10
CA ALA A 220 -9.97 3.86 25.66
C ALA A 220 -8.49 4.30 25.44
N PRO A 221 -7.50 3.37 25.43
CA PRO A 221 -6.11 3.71 25.12
C PRO A 221 -5.71 3.85 23.63
N ILE A 222 -6.42 3.26 22.67
CA ILE A 222 -6.03 3.21 21.24
C ILE A 222 -6.92 4.09 20.37
N GLU A 223 -8.11 4.44 20.84
CA GLU A 223 -9.09 5.24 20.11
C GLU A 223 -8.51 6.55 19.52
N PRO A 224 -7.71 7.36 20.24
CA PRO A 224 -7.12 8.57 19.65
C PRO A 224 -6.17 8.27 18.48
N ALA A 225 -5.40 7.18 18.59
CA ALA A 225 -4.48 6.74 17.54
C ALA A 225 -5.23 6.20 16.32
N ALA A 226 -6.30 5.44 16.54
CA ALA A 226 -7.18 4.96 15.48
C ALA A 226 -7.82 6.12 14.71
N GLN A 227 -8.36 7.12 15.42
CA GLN A 227 -8.96 8.31 14.81
C GLN A 227 -7.95 9.12 14.00
N ALA A 228 -6.77 9.40 14.55
CA ALA A 228 -5.71 10.12 13.85
C ALA A 228 -5.28 9.37 12.57
N MET A 229 -5.24 8.04 12.61
CA MET A 229 -4.91 7.21 11.48
C MET A 229 -5.99 7.20 10.41
N ILE A 230 -7.26 7.02 10.80
CA ILE A 230 -8.40 7.10 9.88
C ILE A 230 -8.39 8.47 9.20
N GLN A 231 -8.26 9.56 9.95
CA GLN A 231 -8.19 10.92 9.38
C GLN A 231 -7.06 11.05 8.33
N LYS A 232 -5.90 10.44 8.58
CA LYS A 232 -4.78 10.49 7.65
C LYS A 232 -4.99 9.63 6.41
N ILE A 233 -5.50 8.41 6.56
CA ILE A 233 -5.86 7.54 5.43
C ILE A 233 -6.99 8.17 4.62
N SER A 234 -7.97 8.80 5.27
CA SER A 234 -9.03 9.55 4.60
C SER A 234 -8.47 10.67 3.73
N LYS A 235 -7.43 11.39 4.19
CA LYS A 235 -6.75 12.35 3.31
C LYS A 235 -6.17 11.64 2.08
N TYR A 236 -5.44 10.54 2.24
CA TYR A 236 -4.91 9.76 1.10
C TYR A 236 -5.99 9.25 0.14
N ILE A 237 -7.15 8.83 0.65
CA ILE A 237 -8.28 8.41 -0.18
C ILE A 237 -8.80 9.59 -1.01
N SER A 238 -9.06 10.75 -0.41
CA SER A 238 -9.53 11.94 -1.13
C SER A 238 -8.59 12.32 -2.28
N ILE A 239 -7.29 12.16 -2.07
CA ILE A 239 -6.26 12.41 -3.08
C ILE A 239 -6.38 11.40 -4.20
N VAL A 240 -6.32 10.11 -3.86
CA VAL A 240 -6.36 9.04 -4.84
C VAL A 240 -7.64 9.08 -5.67
N LEU A 241 -8.78 9.43 -5.07
CA LEU A 241 -10.04 9.64 -5.77
C LEU A 241 -10.00 10.80 -6.76
N SER A 242 -9.14 11.80 -6.55
CA SER A 242 -8.90 12.87 -7.54
C SER A 242 -7.99 12.42 -8.70
N LYS A 243 -7.26 11.30 -8.55
CA LYS A 243 -6.28 10.81 -9.53
C LYS A 243 -6.88 9.70 -10.37
N SER A 244 -7.37 10.07 -11.56
CA SER A 244 -7.93 9.10 -12.52
C SER A 244 -7.05 7.87 -12.83
N PRO A 245 -5.69 7.93 -12.88
CA PRO A 245 -4.89 6.74 -13.13
C PRO A 245 -5.04 5.65 -12.06
N VAL A 246 -5.23 6.03 -10.79
CA VAL A 246 -5.37 5.06 -9.69
C VAL A 246 -6.72 4.36 -9.77
N ILE A 247 -7.78 5.12 -10.06
CA ILE A 247 -9.13 4.58 -10.29
C ILE A 247 -9.10 3.61 -11.47
N CYS A 248 -8.52 4.03 -12.59
CA CYS A 248 -8.45 3.19 -13.80
C CYS A 248 -7.65 1.91 -13.55
N ALA A 249 -6.49 2.01 -12.91
CA ALA A 249 -5.68 0.85 -12.58
C ALA A 249 -6.41 -0.14 -11.67
N SER A 250 -7.18 0.35 -10.68
CA SER A 250 -7.94 -0.50 -9.78
C SER A 250 -9.08 -1.23 -10.49
N ILE A 251 -9.77 -0.56 -11.42
CA ILE A 251 -10.86 -1.16 -12.22
C ILE A 251 -10.31 -2.16 -13.25
N LEU A 252 -9.13 -1.90 -13.80
CA LEU A 252 -8.42 -2.80 -14.73
C LEU A 252 -7.70 -3.96 -14.03
N ASP A 253 -7.72 -4.05 -12.70
CA ASP A 253 -7.26 -5.27 -12.03
C ASP A 253 -8.39 -6.31 -12.11
N PRO A 254 -8.17 -7.45 -12.80
CA PRO A 254 -9.20 -8.46 -13.01
C PRO A 254 -9.65 -9.12 -11.70
N ARG A 255 -8.90 -8.96 -10.60
CA ARG A 255 -9.22 -9.49 -9.27
C ARG A 255 -10.07 -8.52 -8.44
N ILE A 256 -10.06 -7.23 -8.78
CA ILE A 256 -10.76 -6.15 -8.05
C ILE A 256 -12.03 -5.76 -8.79
N LYS A 257 -11.88 -5.33 -10.05
CA LYS A 257 -12.95 -4.84 -10.93
C LYS A 257 -13.84 -3.77 -10.25
N GLN A 258 -15.00 -3.49 -10.84
CA GLN A 258 -15.99 -2.58 -10.25
C GLN A 258 -16.70 -3.19 -9.02
N VAL A 259 -16.75 -4.52 -8.94
CA VAL A 259 -17.49 -5.24 -7.89
C VAL A 259 -16.94 -4.96 -6.50
N PHE A 260 -15.61 -4.81 -6.36
CA PHE A 260 -15.00 -4.42 -5.08
C PHE A 260 -15.55 -3.08 -4.59
N PHE A 261 -15.72 -2.10 -5.47
CA PHE A 261 -16.24 -0.79 -5.10
C PHE A 261 -17.73 -0.86 -4.76
N ALA A 262 -18.50 -1.67 -5.49
CA ALA A 262 -19.92 -1.89 -5.19
C ALA A 262 -20.13 -2.52 -3.80
N THR A 263 -19.24 -3.42 -3.36
CA THR A 263 -19.31 -4.03 -2.01
C THR A 263 -18.84 -3.07 -0.90
N HIS A 264 -18.24 -1.93 -1.26
CA HIS A 264 -17.67 -0.94 -0.34
C HIS A 264 -18.34 0.44 -0.44
N GLU A 265 -19.58 0.50 -0.97
CA GLU A 265 -20.33 1.74 -1.16
C GLU A 265 -20.47 2.59 0.11
N SER A 266 -20.66 1.97 1.27
CA SER A 266 -20.79 2.72 2.53
C SER A 266 -19.53 3.52 2.87
N THR A 267 -18.35 2.95 2.66
CA THR A 267 -17.07 3.65 2.88
C THR A 267 -16.83 4.71 1.82
N LEU A 268 -17.20 4.44 0.55
CA LEU A 268 -17.09 5.42 -0.54
C LEU A 268 -17.99 6.64 -0.31
N ALA A 269 -19.19 6.43 0.23
CA ALA A 269 -20.14 7.50 0.52
C ALA A 269 -19.58 8.54 1.52
N GLU A 270 -18.69 8.13 2.44
CA GLU A 270 -17.99 9.05 3.36
C GLU A 270 -17.10 10.05 2.63
N PHE A 271 -16.66 9.73 1.41
CA PHE A 271 -15.86 10.58 0.54
C PHE A 271 -16.69 11.27 -0.55
N HIS A 272 -18.02 11.29 -0.41
CA HIS A 272 -18.96 11.81 -1.42
C HIS A 272 -18.75 11.18 -2.80
N THR A 273 -18.35 9.91 -2.84
CA THR A 273 -18.15 9.14 -4.06
C THR A 273 -18.99 7.86 -4.05
N SER A 274 -19.17 7.24 -5.21
CA SER A 274 -19.85 5.95 -5.38
C SER A 274 -19.15 5.09 -6.41
N SER A 275 -19.41 3.78 -6.39
CA SER A 275 -18.86 2.86 -7.39
C SER A 275 -19.22 3.28 -8.82
N LEU A 276 -20.46 3.74 -9.03
CA LEU A 276 -20.92 4.26 -10.33
C LEU A 276 -20.13 5.48 -10.79
N GLN A 277 -19.74 6.38 -9.87
CA GLN A 277 -18.91 7.53 -10.23
C GLN A 277 -17.49 7.10 -10.62
N LEU A 278 -16.91 6.12 -9.92
CA LEU A 278 -15.60 5.56 -10.28
C LEU A 278 -15.62 4.90 -11.67
N SER A 279 -16.66 4.12 -11.96
CA SER A 279 -16.86 3.51 -13.27
C SER A 279 -16.97 4.56 -14.38
N LYS A 280 -17.70 5.65 -14.16
CA LYS A 280 -17.80 6.77 -15.11
C LYS A 280 -16.45 7.44 -15.35
N VAL A 281 -15.65 7.68 -14.30
CA VAL A 281 -14.29 8.25 -14.44
C VAL A 281 -13.42 7.36 -15.33
N PHE A 282 -13.50 6.04 -15.14
CA PHE A 282 -12.80 5.09 -15.98
C PHE A 282 -13.30 5.12 -17.43
N GLU A 283 -14.61 5.05 -17.66
CA GLU A 283 -15.21 5.07 -19.01
C GLU A 283 -14.84 6.34 -19.78
N ASP A 284 -14.91 7.51 -19.14
CA ASP A 284 -14.54 8.79 -19.76
C ASP A 284 -13.06 8.82 -20.14
N LYS A 285 -12.18 8.22 -19.33
CA LYS A 285 -10.75 8.12 -19.62
C LYS A 285 -10.49 7.13 -20.75
N ALA A 286 -11.16 6.00 -20.75
CA ALA A 286 -10.98 4.98 -21.77
C ALA A 286 -11.47 5.47 -23.14
N LYS A 287 -12.63 6.14 -23.22
CA LYS A 287 -13.12 6.79 -24.45
C LYS A 287 -12.13 7.83 -24.99
N LYS A 288 -11.57 8.68 -24.12
CA LYS A 288 -10.54 9.66 -24.51
C LYS A 288 -9.28 8.98 -25.03
N TYR A 289 -8.89 7.83 -24.47
CA TYR A 289 -7.72 7.09 -24.91
C TYR A 289 -7.93 6.49 -26.32
N VAL A 290 -9.08 5.85 -26.56
CA VAL A 290 -9.43 5.27 -27.87
C VAL A 290 -9.48 6.35 -28.95
N ASN A 291 -10.24 7.43 -28.71
CA ASN A 291 -10.38 8.53 -29.68
C ASN A 291 -9.04 9.19 -30.05
N ASN A 292 -8.05 9.19 -29.16
CA ASN A 292 -6.74 9.76 -29.41
C ASN A 292 -5.79 8.80 -30.16
N ASN A 293 -6.07 7.48 -30.15
CA ASN A 293 -5.22 6.45 -30.74
C ASN A 293 -5.76 5.87 -32.06
N ASP A 294 -7.01 6.12 -32.42
CA ASP A 294 -7.60 5.79 -33.74
C ASP A 294 -6.92 6.52 -34.94
N SER A 295 -5.81 7.24 -34.69
CA SER A 295 -4.96 7.86 -35.71
C SER A 295 -3.81 6.95 -36.19
N GLU A 296 -3.55 5.79 -35.55
CA GLU A 296 -2.54 4.84 -36.03
C GLU A 296 -3.18 3.80 -36.99
N PRO A 297 -2.55 3.52 -38.16
CA PRO A 297 -3.16 2.67 -39.16
C PRO A 297 -3.21 1.21 -38.70
N HIS A 298 -4.42 0.69 -38.48
CA HIS A 298 -4.63 -0.74 -38.30
C HIS A 298 -4.07 -1.52 -39.50
N VAL A 299 -3.24 -2.52 -39.19
CA VAL A 299 -2.65 -3.45 -40.17
C VAL A 299 -3.79 -4.15 -40.92
N ASN A 300 -3.93 -3.81 -42.20
CA ASN A 300 -4.90 -4.42 -43.11
C ASN A 300 -4.49 -5.88 -43.39
N ILE A 301 -5.03 -6.82 -42.61
CA ILE A 301 -4.90 -8.26 -42.89
C ILE A 301 -5.76 -8.56 -44.13
N LYS A 302 -5.12 -9.00 -45.21
CA LYS A 302 -5.79 -9.40 -46.46
C LYS A 302 -6.80 -10.52 -46.18
N LYS A 303 -8.09 -10.23 -46.42
CA LYS A 303 -9.15 -11.25 -46.41
C LYS A 303 -8.96 -12.21 -47.58
N THR A 304 -8.72 -13.48 -47.31
CA THR A 304 -8.88 -14.58 -48.27
C THR A 304 -10.37 -14.91 -48.41
N THR A 305 -10.79 -15.31 -49.61
CA THR A 305 -12.21 -15.49 -49.98
C THR A 305 -12.56 -16.95 -50.27
N GLY A 306 -12.12 -17.87 -49.41
CA GLY A 306 -12.34 -19.32 -49.58
C GLY A 306 -13.75 -19.80 -49.18
N LEU A 307 -14.11 -21.02 -49.60
CA LEU A 307 -15.36 -21.70 -49.21
C LEU A 307 -15.45 -21.95 -47.69
N LEU A 308 -14.30 -22.22 -47.05
CA LEU A 308 -14.19 -22.37 -45.60
C LEU A 308 -14.45 -21.06 -44.84
N ASP A 309 -14.03 -19.91 -45.38
CA ASP A 309 -14.28 -18.58 -44.79
C ASP A 309 -15.77 -18.18 -44.81
N LYS A 310 -16.54 -18.78 -45.74
CA LYS A 310 -18.01 -18.59 -45.84
C LYS A 310 -18.79 -19.52 -44.90
N MET A 311 -18.22 -20.68 -44.57
CA MET A 311 -18.82 -21.68 -43.69
C MET A 311 -18.51 -21.40 -42.22
N TYR A 312 -17.31 -20.89 -41.94
CA TYR A 312 -16.87 -20.38 -40.65
C TYR A 312 -16.52 -18.91 -40.84
N PRO A 313 -17.48 -17.98 -40.70
CA PRO A 313 -17.17 -16.56 -40.79
C PRO A 313 -16.14 -16.26 -39.70
N SER A 314 -14.89 -16.06 -40.13
CA SER A 314 -13.86 -15.59 -39.23
C SER A 314 -14.29 -14.21 -38.75
N THR A 315 -14.48 -14.05 -37.44
CA THR A 315 -14.65 -12.75 -36.78
C THR A 315 -13.35 -11.92 -36.85
N SER A 316 -12.46 -12.19 -37.80
CA SER A 316 -11.22 -11.45 -38.07
C SER A 316 -11.48 -10.14 -38.82
N GLY A 317 -12.55 -9.44 -38.45
CA GLY A 317 -12.91 -8.17 -39.06
C GLY A 317 -14.20 -7.53 -38.57
N ASP A 318 -14.92 -8.12 -37.61
CA ASP A 318 -15.89 -7.35 -36.84
C ASP A 318 -15.14 -6.91 -35.59
N GLY A 319 -14.59 -5.70 -35.65
CA GLY A 319 -13.95 -5.07 -34.51
C GLY A 319 -14.90 -5.22 -33.33
N CYS A 320 -14.49 -5.97 -32.31
CA CYS A 320 -15.15 -5.91 -31.03
C CYS A 320 -15.10 -4.43 -30.66
N SER A 321 -16.23 -3.72 -30.78
CA SER A 321 -16.21 -2.30 -30.43
C SER A 321 -15.74 -2.23 -28.98
N PHE A 322 -14.93 -1.22 -28.68
CA PHE A 322 -14.35 -1.04 -27.35
C PHE A 322 -15.40 -1.24 -26.24
N GLU A 323 -16.64 -0.82 -26.49
CA GLU A 323 -17.79 -1.02 -25.61
C GLU A 323 -18.16 -2.49 -25.38
N LYS A 324 -18.14 -3.34 -26.42
CA LYS A 324 -18.44 -4.77 -26.29
C LYS A 324 -17.37 -5.51 -25.49
N GLU A 325 -16.09 -5.20 -25.73
CA GLU A 325 -14.99 -5.78 -24.98
C GLU A 325 -15.04 -5.36 -23.51
N LEU A 326 -15.32 -4.08 -23.28
CA LEU A 326 -15.44 -3.55 -21.93
C LEU A 326 -16.63 -4.16 -21.17
N GLN A 327 -17.78 -4.32 -21.83
CA GLN A 327 -18.93 -5.02 -21.26
C GLN A 327 -18.61 -6.46 -20.90
N ARG A 328 -17.87 -7.18 -21.76
CA ARG A 328 -17.44 -8.54 -21.48
C ARG A 328 -16.54 -8.61 -20.24
N TYR A 329 -15.54 -7.74 -20.15
CA TYR A 329 -14.63 -7.68 -19.01
C TYR A 329 -15.37 -7.47 -17.67
N PHE A 330 -16.37 -6.59 -17.66
CA PHE A 330 -17.18 -6.32 -16.46
C PHE A 330 -18.23 -7.40 -16.16
N ALA A 331 -18.66 -8.16 -17.17
CA ALA A 331 -19.58 -9.29 -16.98
C ALA A 331 -18.89 -10.53 -16.41
N GLU A 332 -17.60 -10.71 -16.69
CA GLU A 332 -16.81 -11.82 -16.14
C GLU A 332 -16.57 -11.63 -14.63
N PRO A 333 -16.63 -12.71 -13.82
CA PRO A 333 -16.35 -12.63 -12.39
C PRO A 333 -14.91 -12.17 -12.12
N PRO A 334 -14.59 -11.71 -10.89
CA PRO A 334 -13.21 -11.44 -10.53
C PRO A 334 -12.34 -12.69 -10.57
N GLU A 335 -11.11 -12.51 -11.05
CA GLU A 335 -10.10 -13.56 -11.07
C GLU A 335 -9.60 -13.90 -9.65
N PRO A 336 -9.07 -15.12 -9.43
CA PRO A 336 -8.47 -15.51 -8.15
C PRO A 336 -7.36 -14.55 -7.69
N LYS A 337 -7.17 -14.42 -6.37
CA LYS A 337 -6.18 -13.51 -5.76
C LYS A 337 -4.75 -13.70 -6.28
N ASP A 338 -4.38 -14.95 -6.62
CA ASP A 338 -3.03 -15.35 -7.04
C ASP A 338 -2.80 -15.16 -8.56
N THR A 339 -3.77 -14.59 -9.27
CA THR A 339 -3.67 -14.31 -10.71
C THR A 339 -2.63 -13.23 -11.00
N ASP A 340 -1.72 -13.52 -11.93
CA ASP A 340 -0.78 -12.54 -12.45
C ASP A 340 -1.48 -11.61 -13.44
N ILE A 341 -1.64 -10.35 -13.05
CA ILE A 341 -2.32 -9.31 -13.81
C ILE A 341 -1.66 -9.06 -15.17
N LEU A 342 -0.33 -9.12 -15.23
CA LEU A 342 0.41 -8.83 -16.46
C LEU A 342 0.27 -9.98 -17.45
N ILE A 343 0.19 -11.22 -16.96
CA ILE A 343 -0.09 -12.39 -17.80
C ILE A 343 -1.54 -12.33 -18.31
N PHE A 344 -2.50 -11.96 -17.44
CA PHE A 344 -3.91 -11.81 -17.82
C PHE A 344 -4.11 -10.81 -18.97
N TRP A 345 -3.46 -9.64 -18.92
CA TRP A 345 -3.60 -8.64 -19.98
C TRP A 345 -2.74 -8.92 -21.23
N LYS A 346 -1.85 -9.91 -21.17
CA LYS A 346 -1.03 -10.34 -22.30
C LYS A 346 -1.72 -11.37 -23.18
N SER A 347 -2.57 -12.21 -22.59
CA SER A 347 -3.40 -13.20 -23.30
C SER A 347 -4.54 -12.53 -24.05
#